data_AF-A0A7E4WCC4-F1
#
_entry.id   AF-A0A7E4WCC4-F1
#
_cell.length_a   1.000
_cell.length_b   1.000
_cell.length_c   1.000
_cell.angle_alpha   90.00
_cell.angle_beta   90.00
_cell.angle_gamma   90.00
#
_symmetry.space_group_name_H-M   'P 1'
#
loop_
_entity.id
_entity.type
_entity.pdbx_description
1 polymer ?
#
loop_
_entity_poly.entity_id
_entity_poly.type
_entity_poly.pdbx_seq_one_letter_code
_entity_poly.pdbx_strand_id
1 'polypeptide(L)'
;MGLLGYGVTTLVTVAFALYLANSFYTFYNLFHPVVCPERSPEGSCVHPYFSRSSLTKDFPSLGLHIRVSDNSDPFASSSYEVYKNVEWKVEDGFEFVKEVKLPARARRNGTLYGHVILLMNEYRKEDPKYVEEKLVRTVKLTSYKIPDATAFNLITDSTSTDSNGNPKKPLSRRPVSHLRSKLFVTLVNEDPAYPVRELPSEVIGLMQIERIENNYYYWPLFHVDEMSTRLADLTEQFAAFFQVDTRFEGSVFSDDTASHVFEDERRLWEQG
;
A
#
# COMPACT_ATOMS: atom_id res chain seq x y z
N MET A 1 -57.36 -7.30 19.87
CA MET A 1 -57.02 -6.97 18.47
C MET A 1 -56.82 -5.46 18.41
N GLY A 2 -55.67 -4.96 18.88
CA GLY A 2 -55.40 -3.53 19.03
C GLY A 2 -54.33 -3.09 18.04
N LEU A 3 -54.77 -2.68 16.85
CA LEU A 3 -53.95 -2.00 15.86
C LEU A 3 -54.41 -0.54 15.78
N LEU A 4 -53.46 0.35 15.49
CA LEU A 4 -53.59 1.74 15.04
C LEU A 4 -53.39 2.84 16.08
N GLY A 5 -52.15 3.34 16.11
CA GLY A 5 -51.79 4.63 16.70
C GLY A 5 -50.29 4.92 16.73
N TYR A 6 -49.47 4.37 15.82
CA TYR A 6 -48.05 4.71 15.79
C TYR A 6 -47.89 6.11 15.19
N GLY A 7 -47.49 7.07 16.02
CA GLY A 7 -47.17 8.42 15.57
C GLY A 7 -46.05 8.39 14.54
N VAL A 8 -46.05 9.36 13.62
CA VAL A 8 -44.98 9.53 12.61
C VAL A 8 -43.60 9.54 13.28
N THR A 9 -43.50 10.11 14.49
CA THR A 9 -42.29 10.08 15.31
C THR A 9 -41.83 8.66 15.61
N THR A 10 -42.71 7.77 16.07
CA THR A 10 -42.38 6.37 16.36
C THR A 10 -41.91 5.62 15.13
N LEU A 11 -42.54 5.83 13.97
CA LEU A 11 -42.12 5.23 12.70
C LEU A 11 -40.73 5.71 12.28
N VAL A 12 -40.46 7.01 12.39
CA VAL A 12 -39.14 7.59 12.08
C VAL A 12 -38.08 7.08 13.07
N THR A 13 -38.39 6.96 14.36
CA THR A 13 -37.44 6.44 15.35
C THR A 13 -37.10 4.98 15.09
N VAL A 14 -38.10 4.14 14.76
CA VAL A 14 -37.88 2.72 14.42
C VAL A 14 -37.07 2.59 13.13
N ALA A 15 -37.41 3.36 12.09
CA ALA A 15 -36.64 3.36 10.84
C ALA A 15 -35.19 3.80 11.05
N PHE A 16 -34.96 4.82 11.88
CA PHE A 16 -33.62 5.28 12.25
C PHE A 16 -32.84 4.22 13.05
N ALA A 17 -33.48 3.55 14.00
CA ALA A 17 -32.86 2.47 14.77
C ALA A 17 -32.48 1.27 13.88
N LEU A 18 -33.34 0.89 12.93
CA LEU A 18 -33.03 -0.16 11.94
C LEU A 18 -31.87 0.24 11.03
N TYR A 19 -31.83 1.51 10.60
CA TYR A 19 -30.72 2.04 9.83
C TYR A 19 -29.41 1.97 10.61
N LEU A 20 -29.38 2.42 11.88
CA LEU A 20 -28.19 2.33 12.72
C LEU A 20 -27.75 0.90 12.93
N ALA A 21 -28.67 -0.03 13.22
CA ALA A 21 -28.35 -1.45 13.36
C ALA A 21 -27.72 -2.02 12.07
N ASN A 22 -28.26 -1.67 10.90
CA ASN A 22 -27.69 -2.06 9.63
C ASN A 22 -26.30 -1.44 9.41
N SER A 23 -26.10 -0.16 9.75
CA SER A 23 -24.80 0.50 9.66
C SER A 23 -23.76 -0.15 10.59
N PHE A 24 -24.13 -0.49 11.82
CA PHE A 24 -23.25 -1.22 12.73
C PHE A 24 -22.93 -2.63 12.20
N TYR A 25 -23.91 -3.32 11.63
CA TYR A 25 -23.69 -4.62 11.00
C TYR A 25 -22.72 -4.53 9.80
N THR A 26 -22.92 -3.56 8.91
CA THR A 26 -22.01 -3.31 7.79
C THR A 26 -20.60 -2.93 8.27
N PHE A 27 -20.50 -2.09 9.29
CA PHE A 27 -19.22 -1.72 9.88
C PHE A 27 -18.53 -2.93 10.50
N TYR A 28 -19.25 -3.78 11.23
CA TYR A 28 -18.72 -5.02 11.80
C TYR A 28 -18.16 -5.95 10.71
N ASN A 29 -18.90 -6.18 9.63
CA ASN A 29 -18.46 -7.02 8.51
C ASN A 29 -17.24 -6.46 7.76
N LEU A 30 -16.97 -5.15 7.85
CA LEU A 30 -15.75 -4.55 7.29
C LEU A 30 -14.50 -4.97 8.08
N PHE A 31 -14.61 -5.14 9.40
CA PHE A 31 -13.52 -5.63 10.26
C PHE A 31 -13.49 -7.15 10.40
N HIS A 32 -14.61 -7.82 10.10
CA HIS A 32 -14.72 -9.28 10.13
C HIS A 32 -15.21 -9.79 8.79
N PRO A 33 -14.34 -9.80 7.76
CA PRO A 33 -14.72 -10.27 6.45
C PRO A 33 -15.08 -11.76 6.51
N VAL A 34 -16.12 -12.13 5.77
CA VAL A 34 -16.52 -13.54 5.67
C VAL A 34 -15.45 -14.30 4.90
N VAL A 35 -14.89 -15.33 5.52
CA VAL A 35 -13.97 -16.25 4.85
C VAL A 35 -14.72 -17.22 3.94
N CYS A 36 -14.07 -17.64 2.86
CA CYS A 36 -14.64 -18.61 1.94
C CYS A 36 -14.91 -19.96 2.66
N PRO A 37 -16.13 -20.51 2.56
CA PRO A 37 -16.42 -21.85 3.08
C PRO A 37 -15.56 -22.93 2.41
N GLU A 38 -15.12 -23.95 3.15
CA GLU A 38 -14.28 -25.05 2.63
C GLU A 38 -14.90 -25.82 1.45
N ARG A 39 -16.24 -25.82 1.32
CA ARG A 39 -16.99 -26.53 0.26
C ARG A 39 -17.67 -25.56 -0.70
N SER A 40 -16.94 -24.55 -1.15
CA SER A 40 -17.47 -23.59 -2.10
C SER A 40 -17.33 -24.11 -3.55
N PRO A 41 -18.30 -23.86 -4.43
CA PRO A 41 -18.19 -24.24 -5.84
C PRO A 41 -17.03 -23.49 -6.51
N GLU A 42 -16.44 -24.11 -7.54
CA GLU A 42 -15.35 -23.51 -8.32
C GLU A 42 -15.71 -22.09 -8.81
N GLY A 43 -14.77 -21.16 -8.70
CA GLY A 43 -14.95 -19.77 -9.14
C GLY A 43 -15.85 -18.90 -8.26
N SER A 44 -16.34 -19.40 -7.12
CA SER A 44 -17.07 -18.58 -6.15
C SER A 44 -16.19 -17.85 -5.13
N CYS A 45 -14.93 -18.26 -5.02
CA CYS A 45 -13.95 -17.68 -4.11
C CYS A 45 -12.69 -17.19 -4.84
N VAL A 46 -12.04 -16.22 -4.20
CA VAL A 46 -10.75 -15.65 -4.59
C VAL A 46 -9.72 -16.13 -3.57
N HIS A 47 -8.71 -16.84 -4.03
CA HIS A 47 -7.64 -17.40 -3.22
C HIS A 47 -6.40 -16.52 -3.28
N PRO A 48 -5.56 -16.49 -2.23
CA PRO A 48 -4.26 -15.83 -2.34
C PRO A 48 -3.40 -16.55 -3.39
N TYR A 49 -2.63 -15.80 -4.18
CA TYR A 49 -1.75 -16.37 -5.20
C TYR A 49 -0.66 -17.25 -4.58
N PHE A 50 -0.18 -16.85 -3.40
CA PHE A 50 0.73 -17.65 -2.59
C PHE A 50 0.26 -17.66 -1.15
N SER A 51 0.33 -18.83 -0.52
CA SER A 51 -0.05 -19.03 0.88
C SER A 51 1.15 -19.49 1.69
N ARG A 52 1.01 -19.46 3.01
CA ARG A 52 2.00 -20.06 3.91
C ARG A 52 2.12 -21.55 3.62
N SER A 53 3.34 -22.05 3.69
CA SER A 53 3.61 -23.48 3.58
C SER A 53 2.96 -24.22 4.74
N SER A 54 2.17 -25.27 4.46
CA SER A 54 1.58 -26.14 5.48
C SER A 54 2.64 -26.78 6.39
N LEU A 55 3.87 -26.96 5.88
CA LEU A 55 4.95 -27.65 6.59
C LEU A 55 5.76 -26.72 7.52
N THR A 56 6.10 -25.52 7.05
CA THR A 56 6.97 -24.57 7.79
C THR A 56 6.20 -23.39 8.40
N LYS A 57 4.93 -23.20 8.03
CA LYS A 57 4.10 -22.01 8.37
C LYS A 57 4.66 -20.66 7.89
N ASP A 58 5.72 -20.68 7.08
CA ASP A 58 6.37 -19.50 6.51
C ASP A 58 5.85 -19.20 5.10
N PHE A 59 5.92 -17.93 4.68
CA PHE A 59 5.71 -17.54 3.29
C PHE A 59 6.85 -18.03 2.38
N PRO A 60 6.56 -18.33 1.09
CA PRO A 60 7.60 -18.62 0.13
C PRO A 60 8.48 -17.39 -0.09
N SER A 61 9.77 -17.61 -0.37
CA SER A 61 10.67 -16.52 -0.74
C SER A 61 10.29 -15.91 -2.09
N LEU A 62 10.30 -14.58 -2.17
CA LEU A 62 9.92 -13.80 -3.33
C LEU A 62 11.13 -13.06 -3.91
N GLY A 63 11.06 -12.75 -5.21
CA GLY A 63 12.00 -11.84 -5.86
C GLY A 63 11.51 -10.40 -5.74
N LEU A 64 12.22 -9.57 -5.00
CA LEU A 64 11.93 -8.14 -4.87
C LEU A 64 12.89 -7.33 -5.74
N HIS A 65 12.32 -6.56 -6.67
CA HIS A 65 13.05 -5.66 -7.54
C HIS A 65 12.53 -4.24 -7.41
N ILE A 66 13.43 -3.28 -7.23
CA ILE A 66 13.08 -1.86 -7.17
C ILE A 66 13.81 -1.15 -8.29
N ARG A 67 13.01 -0.52 -9.15
CA ARG A 67 13.50 0.23 -10.30
C ARG A 67 13.08 1.68 -10.18
N VAL A 68 13.89 2.56 -10.75
CA VAL A 68 13.58 3.98 -10.85
C VAL A 68 13.64 4.37 -12.31
N SER A 69 12.66 5.14 -12.76
CA SER A 69 12.61 5.61 -14.14
C SER A 69 12.07 7.04 -14.24
N ASP A 70 12.24 7.66 -15.41
CA ASP A 70 11.66 8.98 -15.70
C ASP A 70 10.23 8.89 -16.27
N ASN A 71 9.66 7.68 -16.35
CA ASN A 71 8.38 7.38 -16.97
C ASN A 71 7.49 6.58 -16.01
N SER A 72 6.17 6.56 -16.24
CA SER A 72 5.26 5.70 -15.47
C SER A 72 5.42 4.21 -15.82
N ASP A 73 6.04 3.91 -16.97
CA ASP A 73 6.35 2.54 -17.39
C ASP A 73 7.60 1.99 -16.67
N PRO A 74 7.46 0.94 -15.85
CA PRO A 74 8.57 0.31 -15.12
C PRO A 74 9.67 -0.27 -16.00
N PHE A 75 9.40 -0.57 -17.27
CA PHE A 75 10.34 -1.20 -18.20
C PHE A 75 10.78 -0.28 -19.34
N ALA A 76 10.54 1.03 -19.19
CA ALA A 76 11.05 2.04 -20.11
C ALA A 76 12.59 1.97 -20.23
N SER A 77 13.13 2.45 -21.34
CA SER A 77 14.59 2.46 -21.59
C SER A 77 15.38 3.32 -20.59
N SER A 78 14.71 4.24 -19.90
CA SER A 78 15.27 5.07 -18.83
C SER A 78 15.20 4.42 -17.45
N SER A 79 14.55 3.26 -17.33
CA SER A 79 14.42 2.50 -16.09
C SER A 79 15.73 1.80 -15.76
N TYR A 80 16.16 1.90 -14.50
CA TYR A 80 17.31 1.17 -14.00
C TYR A 80 17.01 0.56 -12.63
N GLU A 81 17.67 -0.56 -12.35
CA GLU A 81 17.52 -1.29 -11.10
C GLU A 81 18.35 -0.65 -9.99
N VAL A 82 17.69 -0.30 -8.88
CA VAL A 82 18.30 0.32 -7.69
C VAL A 82 18.59 -0.74 -6.64
N TYR A 83 17.69 -1.71 -6.51
CA TYR A 83 17.78 -2.79 -5.55
C TYR A 83 17.18 -4.08 -6.14
N LYS A 84 17.83 -5.20 -5.83
CA LYS A 84 17.39 -6.55 -6.19
C LYS A 84 17.67 -7.50 -5.04
N ASN A 85 16.65 -8.21 -4.59
CA ASN A 85 16.76 -9.32 -3.67
C ASN A 85 16.00 -10.51 -4.24
N VAL A 86 16.70 -11.61 -4.46
CA VAL A 86 16.15 -12.82 -5.09
C VAL A 86 15.50 -13.76 -4.07
N GLU A 87 15.87 -13.66 -2.80
CA GLU A 87 15.42 -14.55 -1.73
C GLU A 87 14.80 -13.75 -0.60
N TRP A 88 13.95 -12.79 -0.95
CA TRP A 88 13.31 -11.94 0.04
C TRP A 88 12.20 -12.72 0.75
N LYS A 89 12.22 -12.74 2.07
CA LYS A 89 11.14 -13.27 2.90
C LYS A 89 10.26 -12.12 3.35
N VAL A 90 8.94 -12.35 3.32
CA VAL A 90 7.94 -11.33 3.68
C VAL A 90 8.07 -10.95 5.16
N GLU A 91 8.47 -11.88 6.02
CA GLU A 91 8.52 -11.71 7.47
C GLU A 91 9.74 -10.92 7.95
N ASP A 92 10.85 -10.98 7.21
CA ASP A 92 12.14 -10.42 7.66
C ASP A 92 12.15 -8.89 7.63
N GLY A 93 11.23 -8.29 6.86
CA GLY A 93 11.33 -6.89 6.51
C GLY A 93 12.59 -6.53 5.77
N PHE A 94 12.60 -5.31 5.26
CA PHE A 94 13.83 -4.74 4.75
C PHE A 94 13.80 -3.22 4.86
N GLU A 95 14.97 -2.69 5.16
CA GLU A 95 15.29 -1.28 5.07
C GLU A 95 16.56 -1.16 4.24
N PHE A 96 16.56 -0.33 3.20
CA PHE A 96 17.79 -0.03 2.49
C PHE A 96 17.86 1.44 2.13
N VAL A 97 19.08 1.96 2.14
CA VAL A 97 19.40 3.31 1.69
C VAL A 97 20.32 3.18 0.48
N LYS A 98 19.91 3.76 -0.65
CA LYS A 98 20.72 3.80 -1.87
C LYS A 98 20.79 5.21 -2.42
N GLU A 99 21.97 5.60 -2.86
CA GLU A 99 22.12 6.85 -3.62
C GLU A 99 21.58 6.66 -5.03
N VAL A 100 20.61 7.49 -5.40
CA VAL A 100 19.93 7.47 -6.69
C VAL A 100 20.28 8.76 -7.44
N LYS A 101 20.80 8.61 -8.67
CA LYS A 101 21.14 9.76 -9.51
C LYS A 101 19.89 10.22 -10.26
N LEU A 102 19.56 11.49 -10.13
CA LEU A 102 18.41 12.08 -10.81
C LEU A 102 18.73 12.34 -12.28
N PRO A 103 18.00 11.74 -13.25
CA PRO A 103 18.18 12.02 -14.66
C PRO A 103 17.82 13.47 -14.99
N ALA A 104 18.45 14.03 -16.03
CA ALA A 104 18.29 15.43 -16.42
C ALA A 104 16.84 15.82 -16.77
N ARG A 105 16.01 14.85 -17.17
CA ARG A 105 14.56 15.04 -17.39
C ARG A 105 13.80 15.18 -16.09
N ALA A 106 14.05 14.31 -15.11
CA ALA A 106 13.44 14.40 -13.79
C ALA A 106 13.77 15.74 -13.09
N ARG A 107 14.98 16.28 -13.28
CA ARG A 107 15.35 17.60 -12.75
C ARG A 107 14.58 18.76 -13.35
N ARG A 108 14.17 18.66 -14.63
CA ARG A 108 13.47 19.74 -15.35
C ARG A 108 11.96 19.67 -15.20
N ASN A 109 11.40 18.46 -15.24
CA ASN A 109 9.96 18.25 -15.32
C ASN A 109 9.36 17.59 -14.06
N GLY A 110 10.18 17.17 -13.09
CA GLY A 110 9.69 16.49 -11.88
C GLY A 110 8.94 15.19 -12.21
N THR A 111 9.47 14.41 -13.14
CA THR A 111 8.90 13.13 -13.59
C THR A 111 9.84 11.98 -13.23
N LEU A 112 9.97 11.69 -11.93
CA LEU A 112 10.64 10.49 -11.45
C LEU A 112 9.63 9.56 -10.82
N TYR A 113 9.71 8.28 -11.18
CA TYR A 113 8.87 7.22 -10.67
C TYR A 113 9.72 6.13 -10.04
N GLY A 114 9.21 5.58 -8.94
CA GLY A 114 9.72 4.39 -8.29
C GLY A 114 8.78 3.24 -8.60
N HIS A 115 9.34 2.11 -9.03
CA HIS A 115 8.61 0.91 -9.37
C HIS A 115 9.07 -0.19 -8.43
N VAL A 116 8.15 -0.70 -7.62
CA VAL A 116 8.40 -1.87 -6.80
C VAL A 116 7.73 -3.06 -7.47
N ILE A 117 8.53 -4.08 -7.73
CA ILE A 117 8.14 -5.26 -8.51
C ILE A 117 8.39 -6.49 -7.65
N LEU A 118 7.35 -7.31 -7.48
CA LEU A 118 7.44 -8.61 -6.83
C LEU A 118 7.31 -9.73 -7.86
N LEU A 119 8.16 -10.73 -7.71
CA LEU A 119 8.19 -11.95 -8.50
C LEU A 119 8.00 -13.17 -7.60
N MET A 120 7.32 -14.18 -8.14
CA MET A 120 7.19 -15.51 -7.56
C MET A 120 8.55 -16.19 -7.33
N ASN A 121 8.58 -17.19 -6.44
CA ASN A 121 9.76 -18.01 -6.18
C ASN A 121 10.32 -18.69 -7.45
N GLU A 122 9.45 -19.05 -8.40
CA GLU A 122 9.84 -19.70 -9.66
C GLU A 122 10.62 -18.75 -10.57
N TYR A 123 10.12 -17.52 -10.71
CA TYR A 123 10.68 -16.50 -11.61
C TYR A 123 11.67 -15.54 -10.93
N ARG A 124 11.99 -15.73 -9.65
CA ARG A 124 12.81 -14.81 -8.84
C ARG A 124 14.18 -14.45 -9.42
N LYS A 125 14.74 -15.30 -10.29
CA LYS A 125 16.04 -15.07 -10.95
C LYS A 125 15.92 -14.41 -12.31
N GLU A 126 14.75 -14.46 -12.92
CA GLU A 126 14.49 -13.93 -14.25
C GLU A 126 14.43 -12.40 -14.24
N ASP A 127 14.48 -11.79 -15.43
CA ASP A 127 14.26 -10.35 -15.53
C ASP A 127 12.74 -10.09 -15.48
N PRO A 128 12.25 -9.27 -14.51
CA PRO A 128 10.84 -8.95 -14.42
C PRO A 128 10.22 -8.36 -15.70
N LYS A 129 11.01 -7.93 -16.69
CA LYS A 129 10.49 -7.50 -17.99
C LYS A 129 9.78 -8.62 -18.76
N TYR A 130 10.30 -9.85 -18.70
CA TYR A 130 9.81 -10.97 -19.51
C TYR A 130 8.84 -11.89 -18.77
N VAL A 131 8.70 -11.71 -17.46
CA VAL A 131 7.75 -12.46 -16.63
C VAL A 131 6.38 -11.81 -16.73
N GLU A 132 5.34 -12.60 -17.03
CA GLU A 132 3.95 -12.13 -17.05
C GLU A 132 3.38 -12.06 -15.62
N GLU A 133 3.63 -13.08 -14.81
CA GLU A 133 3.18 -13.20 -13.42
C GLU A 133 4.03 -12.34 -12.47
N LYS A 134 3.67 -11.06 -12.38
CA LYS A 134 4.34 -10.08 -11.53
C LYS A 134 3.38 -9.07 -10.95
N LEU A 135 3.67 -8.67 -9.72
CA LEU A 135 3.01 -7.52 -9.10
C LEU A 135 3.88 -6.29 -9.30
N VAL A 136 3.33 -5.24 -9.91
CA VAL A 136 4.02 -3.96 -10.07
C VAL A 136 3.23 -2.85 -9.41
N ARG A 137 3.90 -2.08 -8.54
CA ARG A 137 3.38 -0.81 -8.03
C ARG A 137 4.31 0.32 -8.40
N THR A 138 3.75 1.31 -9.09
CA THR A 138 4.45 2.51 -9.53
C THR A 138 4.00 3.68 -8.67
N VAL A 139 4.95 4.43 -8.13
CA VAL A 139 4.69 5.67 -7.38
C VAL A 139 5.47 6.82 -7.98
N LYS A 140 4.91 8.03 -7.90
CA LYS A 140 5.67 9.24 -8.24
C LYS A 140 6.57 9.64 -7.07
N LEU A 141 7.87 9.67 -7.30
CA LEU A 141 8.87 10.07 -6.29
C LEU A 141 9.07 11.58 -6.23
N THR A 142 8.57 12.33 -7.22
CA THR A 142 8.82 13.77 -7.35
C THR A 142 7.54 14.57 -7.14
N SER A 143 7.66 15.68 -6.41
CA SER A 143 6.59 16.64 -6.21
C SER A 143 7.07 18.03 -6.63
N TYR A 144 6.24 18.76 -7.36
CA TYR A 144 6.58 20.09 -7.85
C TYR A 144 5.95 21.12 -6.92
N LYS A 145 6.77 21.84 -6.15
CA LYS A 145 6.30 22.83 -5.19
C LYS A 145 7.04 24.14 -5.37
N ILE A 146 6.35 25.23 -5.01
CA ILE A 146 6.96 26.55 -4.96
C ILE A 146 7.68 26.63 -3.62
N PRO A 147 8.98 26.93 -3.58
CA PRO A 147 9.71 27.05 -2.32
C PRO A 147 9.08 28.13 -1.44
N ASP A 148 8.87 27.81 -0.15
CA ASP A 148 8.30 28.74 0.81
C ASP A 148 9.24 29.94 1.03
N ALA A 149 8.72 31.14 0.85
CA ALA A 149 9.50 32.38 0.88
C ALA A 149 10.14 32.67 2.25
N THR A 150 9.71 31.98 3.32
CA THR A 150 10.21 32.19 4.69
C THR A 150 11.64 31.69 4.89
N ALA A 151 12.08 30.66 4.16
CA ALA A 151 13.47 30.19 4.22
C ALA A 151 14.46 31.17 3.56
N PHE A 152 14.01 31.93 2.55
CA PHE A 152 14.84 32.91 1.84
C PHE A 152 14.95 34.26 2.57
N ASN A 153 13.95 34.62 3.38
CA ASN A 153 14.01 35.85 4.18
C ASN A 153 15.04 35.79 5.32
N LEU A 154 15.48 34.59 5.74
CA LEU A 154 16.48 34.44 6.81
C LEU A 154 17.93 34.40 6.31
N ILE A 155 18.16 34.21 5.01
CA ILE A 155 19.50 34.29 4.40
C ILE A 155 19.77 35.69 3.82
N THR A 156 18.72 36.51 3.66
CA THR A 156 18.82 37.84 3.04
C THR A 156 18.73 38.99 4.05
N ASP A 157 18.92 38.74 5.34
CA ASP A 157 19.13 39.79 6.35
C ASP A 157 20.64 40.08 6.54
N SER A 158 21.31 40.39 5.44
CA SER A 158 22.43 41.35 5.43
C SER A 158 22.82 41.69 3.99
N THR A 159 22.40 42.87 3.53
CA THR A 159 23.12 43.72 2.57
C THR A 159 23.50 43.12 1.21
N SER A 160 22.54 42.86 0.31
CA SER A 160 22.89 42.71 -1.10
C SER A 160 21.96 43.46 -2.05
N THR A 161 22.15 44.78 -2.13
CA THR A 161 21.88 45.57 -3.33
C THR A 161 22.76 45.06 -4.47
N ASP A 162 22.21 44.92 -5.68
CA ASP A 162 23.05 44.76 -6.88
C ASP A 162 23.91 46.02 -7.07
N SER A 163 25.02 45.91 -7.81
CA SER A 163 25.99 46.98 -8.10
C SER A 163 25.41 48.26 -8.72
N ASN A 164 24.13 48.26 -9.10
CA ASN A 164 23.36 49.40 -9.62
C ASN A 164 22.27 49.92 -8.66
N GLY A 165 22.25 49.54 -7.39
CA GLY A 165 21.38 50.16 -6.37
C GLY A 165 19.87 49.84 -6.48
N ASN A 166 19.47 48.89 -7.33
CA ASN A 166 18.09 48.42 -7.40
C ASN A 166 17.83 47.28 -6.40
N PRO A 167 16.61 47.19 -5.84
CA PRO A 167 16.22 46.05 -5.00
C PRO A 167 16.25 44.77 -5.85
N LYS A 168 17.00 43.76 -5.39
CA LYS A 168 17.04 42.44 -6.02
C LYS A 168 15.62 41.90 -6.09
N LYS A 169 15.12 41.66 -7.30
CA LYS A 169 13.85 40.93 -7.48
C LYS A 169 13.98 39.59 -6.74
N PRO A 170 12.96 39.17 -5.96
CA PRO A 170 13.02 37.90 -5.26
C PRO A 170 13.36 36.82 -6.29
N LEU A 171 14.35 35.98 -5.96
CA LEU A 171 14.72 34.84 -6.80
C LEU A 171 13.42 34.12 -7.17
N SER A 172 13.21 34.01 -8.48
CA SER A 172 11.99 33.56 -9.12
C SER A 172 11.21 32.54 -8.28
N ARG A 173 9.90 32.77 -8.09
CA ARG A 173 8.87 31.79 -7.65
C ARG A 173 8.74 30.60 -8.63
N ARG A 174 9.85 30.15 -9.23
CA ARG A 174 9.89 29.00 -10.11
C ARG A 174 9.73 27.79 -9.21
N PRO A 175 8.66 27.00 -9.39
CA PRO A 175 8.55 25.74 -8.68
C PRO A 175 9.78 24.87 -8.94
N VAL A 176 10.25 24.21 -7.89
CA VAL A 176 11.39 23.31 -7.90
C VAL A 176 10.88 21.89 -7.72
N SER A 177 11.55 20.93 -8.34
CA SER A 177 11.23 19.52 -8.15
C SER A 177 11.84 19.05 -6.84
N HIS A 178 11.00 18.68 -5.89
CA HIS A 178 11.40 18.01 -4.67
C HIS A 178 11.33 16.50 -4.86
N LEU A 179 12.31 15.79 -4.30
CA LEU A 179 12.30 14.33 -4.29
C LEU A 179 11.83 13.82 -2.92
N ARG A 180 10.95 12.82 -2.94
CA ARG A 180 10.64 11.98 -1.79
C ARG A 180 11.85 11.08 -1.51
N SER A 181 12.56 11.39 -0.43
CA SER A 181 13.75 10.63 0.00
C SER A 181 13.41 9.28 0.63
N LYS A 182 12.18 9.13 1.16
CA LYS A 182 11.70 7.89 1.77
C LYS A 182 10.52 7.32 1.03
N LEU A 183 10.52 6.01 0.85
CA LEU A 183 9.43 5.22 0.31
C LEU A 183 8.98 4.22 1.36
N PHE A 184 7.73 4.34 1.80
CA PHE A 184 7.12 3.35 2.69
C PHE A 184 6.34 2.36 1.86
N VAL A 185 6.63 1.09 2.05
CA VAL A 185 5.99 -0.01 1.35
C VAL A 185 5.31 -0.90 2.38
N THR A 186 4.03 -1.15 2.18
CA THR A 186 3.22 -1.97 3.08
C THR A 186 2.74 -3.21 2.35
N LEU A 187 2.94 -4.36 2.99
CA LEU A 187 2.47 -5.65 2.52
C LEU A 187 1.63 -6.30 3.62
N VAL A 188 0.42 -6.73 3.25
CA VAL A 188 -0.44 -7.54 4.12
C VAL A 188 0.06 -8.98 4.07
N ASN A 189 0.33 -9.57 5.24
CA ASN A 189 0.90 -10.91 5.41
C ASN A 189 -0.15 -11.96 5.82
N GLU A 190 -1.40 -11.74 5.44
CA GLU A 190 -2.49 -12.68 5.62
C GLU A 190 -2.92 -13.25 4.27
N ASP A 191 -3.31 -14.52 4.29
CA ASP A 191 -3.67 -15.32 3.12
C ASP A 191 -5.07 -15.96 3.19
N PRO A 192 -6.14 -15.25 3.64
CA PRO A 192 -7.49 -15.80 3.65
C PRO A 192 -8.07 -15.88 2.23
N ALA A 193 -8.89 -16.90 1.99
CA ALA A 193 -9.72 -16.97 0.80
C ALA A 193 -11.04 -16.21 1.03
N TYR A 194 -11.46 -15.40 0.07
CA TYR A 194 -12.67 -14.57 0.18
C TYR A 194 -13.73 -14.98 -0.85
N PRO A 195 -15.02 -14.99 -0.50
CA PRO A 195 -16.08 -15.16 -1.48
C PRO A 195 -16.20 -13.92 -2.36
N VAL A 196 -16.23 -14.12 -3.68
CA VAL A 196 -16.20 -13.04 -4.69
C VAL A 196 -17.33 -12.02 -4.49
N ARG A 197 -18.49 -12.46 -3.98
CA ARG A 197 -19.70 -11.64 -3.84
C ARG A 197 -19.69 -10.73 -2.60
N GLU A 198 -18.93 -11.09 -1.57
CA GLU A 198 -18.87 -10.32 -0.32
C GLU A 198 -17.73 -9.29 -0.33
N LEU A 199 -16.85 -9.33 -1.34
CA LEU A 199 -15.78 -8.36 -1.49
C LEU A 199 -16.33 -7.00 -1.94
N PRO A 200 -16.11 -5.92 -1.16
CA PRO A 200 -16.47 -4.57 -1.59
C PRO A 200 -15.69 -4.17 -2.85
N SER A 201 -16.36 -3.42 -3.73
CA SER A 201 -15.77 -2.97 -5.00
C SER A 201 -14.49 -2.14 -4.83
N GLU A 202 -14.40 -1.40 -3.73
CA GLU A 202 -13.28 -0.57 -3.33
C GLU A 202 -12.03 -1.41 -3.04
N VAL A 203 -12.21 -2.57 -2.39
CA VAL A 203 -11.13 -3.51 -2.07
C VAL A 203 -10.69 -4.26 -3.32
N ILE A 204 -11.64 -4.68 -4.16
CA ILE A 204 -11.36 -5.34 -5.44
C ILE A 204 -10.45 -4.46 -6.33
N GLY A 205 -10.65 -3.13 -6.33
CA GLY A 205 -9.80 -2.21 -7.09
C GLY A 205 -8.34 -2.12 -6.61
N LEU A 206 -8.07 -2.50 -5.35
CA LEU A 206 -6.72 -2.53 -4.78
C LEU A 206 -6.03 -3.88 -5.00
N MET A 207 -6.81 -4.95 -5.16
CA MET A 207 -6.34 -6.30 -5.43
C MET A 207 -6.01 -6.47 -6.92
N GLN A 208 -4.90 -7.14 -7.20
CA GLN A 208 -4.64 -7.66 -8.55
C GLN A 208 -5.16 -9.09 -8.58
N ILE A 209 -6.32 -9.28 -9.21
CA ILE A 209 -6.98 -10.57 -9.34
C ILE A 209 -6.72 -11.13 -10.73
N GLU A 210 -6.22 -12.36 -10.78
CA GLU A 210 -5.98 -13.13 -11.99
C GLU A 210 -6.84 -14.39 -11.97
N ARG A 211 -7.34 -14.79 -13.14
CA ARG A 211 -8.11 -16.01 -13.28
C ARG A 211 -7.19 -17.09 -13.82
N ILE A 212 -6.97 -18.12 -13.02
CA ILE A 212 -6.19 -19.30 -13.41
C ILE A 212 -7.18 -20.46 -13.47
N GLU A 213 -7.39 -20.97 -14.69
CA GLU A 213 -8.40 -21.99 -14.99
C GLU A 213 -9.83 -21.52 -14.61
N ASN A 214 -10.41 -22.13 -13.57
CA ASN A 214 -11.75 -21.86 -13.04
C ASN A 214 -11.75 -21.07 -11.73
N ASN A 215 -10.59 -20.78 -11.15
CA ASN A 215 -10.48 -20.12 -9.86
C ASN A 215 -9.87 -18.72 -10.00
N TYR A 216 -10.21 -17.85 -9.06
CA TYR A 216 -9.65 -16.51 -8.99
C TYR A 216 -8.54 -16.49 -7.94
N TYR A 217 -7.41 -15.88 -8.29
CA TYR A 217 -6.26 -15.71 -7.42
C TYR A 217 -5.93 -14.23 -7.25
N TYR A 218 -5.63 -13.77 -6.05
CA TYR A 218 -5.24 -12.39 -5.78
C TYR A 218 -3.78 -12.32 -5.32
N TRP A 219 -3.05 -11.35 -5.85
CA TRP A 219 -1.78 -10.94 -5.27
C TRP A 219 -2.01 -10.27 -3.93
N PRO A 220 -1.13 -10.49 -2.93
CA PRO A 220 -1.27 -9.86 -1.63
C PRO A 220 -1.39 -8.35 -1.76
N LEU A 221 -2.13 -7.75 -0.83
CA LEU A 221 -2.33 -6.32 -0.81
C LEU A 221 -0.98 -5.64 -0.56
N PHE A 222 -0.47 -5.04 -1.64
CA PHE A 222 0.80 -4.37 -1.68
C PHE A 222 0.56 -2.91 -2.04
N HIS A 223 0.84 -2.06 -1.06
CA HIS A 223 0.58 -0.62 -1.15
C HIS A 223 1.86 0.17 -0.91
N VAL A 224 1.99 1.27 -1.64
CA VAL A 224 3.05 2.23 -1.43
C VAL A 224 2.42 3.44 -0.78
N ASP A 225 2.76 3.67 0.49
CA ASP A 225 2.12 4.72 1.27
C ASP A 225 2.73 6.09 0.92
N GLU A 226 1.92 6.90 0.23
CA GLU A 226 2.26 8.28 -0.10
C GLU A 226 2.04 9.24 1.06
N MET A 227 1.13 8.93 2.00
CA MET A 227 0.70 9.83 3.07
C MET A 227 1.66 9.82 4.26
N SER A 228 2.37 8.73 4.51
CA SER A 228 3.43 8.68 5.53
C SER A 228 4.66 9.52 5.17
N THR A 229 4.81 9.95 3.92
CA THR A 229 5.90 10.85 3.53
C THR A 229 5.68 12.25 4.12
N ARG A 230 6.55 12.67 5.06
CA ARG A 230 6.47 14.01 5.64
C ARG A 230 7.02 15.05 4.68
N LEU A 231 6.60 16.30 4.83
CA LEU A 231 7.20 17.42 4.09
C LEU A 231 8.72 17.55 4.34
N ALA A 232 9.21 17.14 5.52
CA ALA A 232 10.63 17.12 5.86
C ALA A 232 11.44 16.09 5.05
N ASP A 233 10.78 15.04 4.54
CA ASP A 233 11.43 14.01 3.71
C ASP A 233 11.51 14.44 2.23
N LEU A 234 11.08 15.66 1.88
CA LEU A 234 11.24 16.26 0.57
C LEU A 234 12.56 17.02 0.49
N THR A 235 13.52 16.49 -0.28
CA THR A 235 14.82 17.14 -0.45
C THR A 235 14.97 17.80 -1.82
N GLU A 236 15.48 19.03 -1.83
CA GLU A 236 15.93 19.73 -3.04
C GLU A 236 17.38 19.33 -3.33
N GLN A 237 17.62 18.16 -3.91
CA GLN A 237 18.99 17.73 -4.23
C GLN A 237 19.12 17.14 -5.63
N PHE A 238 20.32 17.27 -6.20
CA PHE A 238 20.71 16.77 -7.53
C PHE A 238 21.16 15.29 -7.52
N ALA A 239 21.51 14.78 -6.33
CA ALA A 239 21.72 13.39 -5.98
C ALA A 239 20.98 13.17 -4.66
N ALA A 240 20.25 12.08 -4.53
CA ALA A 240 19.43 11.87 -3.36
C ALA A 240 19.59 10.47 -2.81
N PHE A 241 19.62 10.40 -1.48
CA PHE A 241 19.49 9.14 -0.76
C PHE A 241 18.01 8.74 -0.81
N PHE A 242 17.78 7.58 -1.40
CA PHE A 242 16.50 6.93 -1.46
C PHE A 242 16.50 5.81 -0.42
N GLN A 243 15.68 5.97 0.59
CA GLN A 243 15.47 4.99 1.66
C GLN A 243 14.13 4.33 1.44
N VAL A 244 14.11 3.00 1.34
CA VAL A 244 12.86 2.24 1.35
C VAL A 244 12.74 1.58 2.70
N ASP A 245 11.62 1.83 3.34
CA ASP A 245 11.23 1.21 4.61
C ASP A 245 9.98 0.36 4.35
N THR A 246 9.97 -0.84 4.90
CA THR A 246 8.84 -1.76 4.76
C THR A 246 8.17 -1.99 6.08
N ARG A 247 6.87 -1.73 6.11
CA ARG A 247 6.03 -1.97 7.26
C ARG A 247 5.10 -3.13 6.95
N PHE A 248 5.13 -4.14 7.80
CA PHE A 248 4.16 -5.23 7.76
C PHE A 248 3.01 -4.87 8.68
N GLU A 249 1.81 -4.97 8.15
CA GLU A 249 0.59 -4.85 8.93
C GLU A 249 -0.05 -6.23 8.91
N GLY A 250 0.24 -7.00 9.95
CA GLY A 250 -0.51 -8.21 10.26
C GLY A 250 -1.71 -7.80 11.07
N SER A 251 -2.90 -8.04 10.54
CA SER A 251 -4.07 -7.99 11.39
C SER A 251 -4.12 -9.24 12.27
N VAL A 252 -4.75 -9.09 13.43
CA VAL A 252 -4.89 -10.16 14.43
C VAL A 252 -6.13 -10.97 14.06
N PHE A 253 -6.17 -11.54 12.85
CA PHE A 253 -7.33 -12.32 12.38
C PHE A 253 -7.02 -13.80 12.13
N SER A 254 -5.89 -14.29 12.63
CA SER A 254 -5.69 -15.74 12.76
C SER A 254 -6.53 -16.26 13.93
N ASP A 255 -7.59 -16.97 13.57
CA ASP A 255 -8.60 -17.64 14.40
C ASP A 255 -8.03 -18.79 15.28
N ASP A 256 -6.74 -18.72 15.65
CA ASP A 256 -6.11 -19.66 16.58
C ASP A 256 -6.35 -19.26 18.05
N THR A 257 -6.91 -18.08 18.32
CA THR A 257 -7.22 -17.65 19.70
C THR A 257 -8.68 -17.88 20.12
N ALA A 258 -9.63 -18.01 19.19
CA ALA A 258 -11.03 -18.27 19.53
C ALA A 258 -11.29 -19.75 19.84
N SER A 259 -10.60 -20.67 19.16
CA SER A 259 -10.76 -22.11 19.38
C SER A 259 -10.24 -22.57 20.76
N HIS A 260 -9.22 -21.91 21.31
CA HIS A 260 -8.71 -22.22 22.66
C HIS A 260 -9.56 -21.64 23.80
N VAL A 261 -10.23 -20.51 23.59
CA VAL A 261 -11.08 -19.88 24.64
C VAL A 261 -12.41 -20.63 24.80
N PHE A 262 -12.97 -21.15 23.71
CA PHE A 262 -14.23 -21.92 23.76
C PHE A 262 -14.08 -23.36 24.24
N GLU A 263 -12.89 -23.97 24.16
CA GLU A 263 -12.64 -25.32 24.69
C GLU A 263 -12.39 -25.30 26.22
N ASP A 264 -11.79 -24.22 26.74
CA ASP A 264 -11.57 -24.04 28.18
C ASP A 264 -12.86 -23.71 28.95
N GLU A 265 -13.77 -22.92 28.35
CA GLU A 265 -15.10 -22.70 28.95
C GLU A 265 -15.93 -23.98 28.97
N ARG A 266 -15.83 -24.85 27.95
CA ARG A 266 -16.58 -26.12 27.90
C ARG A 266 -16.13 -27.10 28.99
N ARG A 267 -14.84 -27.11 29.36
CA ARG A 267 -14.31 -27.93 30.47
C ARG A 267 -14.74 -27.44 31.86
N LEU A 268 -15.03 -26.16 32.02
CA LEU A 268 -15.48 -25.59 33.29
C LEU A 268 -16.95 -25.92 33.61
N TRP A 269 -17.77 -26.23 32.61
CA TRP A 269 -19.17 -26.66 32.82
C TRP A 269 -19.33 -28.18 33.01
N GLU A 270 -18.34 -28.99 32.65
CA GLU A 270 -18.39 -30.46 32.83
C GLU A 270 -17.84 -30.95 34.19
N GLN A 271 -17.33 -30.04 35.03
CA GLN A 271 -16.82 -30.35 36.38
C GLN A 271 -17.64 -29.72 37.53
N GLY A 272 -18.86 -29.23 37.25
CA GLY A 272 -19.79 -28.68 38.23
C GLY A 272 -20.99 -29.56 38.49
#